data_AF-A0A345PIY1-F1
#
_entry.id   AF-A0A345PIY1-F1
#
_cell.length_a   1.000
_cell.length_b   1.000
_cell.length_c   1.000
_cell.angle_alpha   90.00
_cell.angle_beta   90.00
_cell.angle_gamma   90.00
#
_symmetry.space_group_name_H-M   'P 1'
#
loop_
_entity.id
_entity.type
_entity.pdbx_description
1 polymer ?
#
loop_
_entity_poly.entity_id
_entity_poly.type
_entity_poly.pdbx_seq_one_letter_code
_entity_poly.pdbx_strand_id
1 'polypeptide(L)' 'MKLFKNMSQIESDNWNKSAVLGFYTYMLLLFIDQTYNLLFASNLFSSSVIFWAGLIVAFGTDFILNLTTKRK' A
#
# COMPACT_ATOMS: atom_id res chain seq x y z
N MET A 1 -26.13 12.87 7.78
CA MET A 1 -25.63 12.60 6.40
C MET A 1 -24.69 11.41 6.46
N LYS A 2 -24.81 10.43 5.54
CA LYS A 2 -23.78 9.40 5.38
C LYS A 2 -22.67 9.99 4.51
N LEU A 3 -21.49 10.19 5.09
CA LEU A 3 -20.31 10.69 4.39
C LEU A 3 -19.69 9.63 3.46
N PHE A 4 -20.02 8.35 3.67
CA PHE A 4 -19.44 7.23 2.92
C PHE A 4 -20.53 6.23 2.53
N LYS A 5 -20.40 5.71 1.30
CA LYS A 5 -21.18 4.56 0.81
C LYS A 5 -20.63 3.30 1.47
N ASN A 6 -21.50 2.35 1.80
CA ASN A 6 -21.06 1.03 2.24
C ASN A 6 -20.28 0.34 1.10
N MET A 7 -19.14 -0.26 1.44
CA MET A 7 -18.42 -1.14 0.52
C MET A 7 -19.26 -2.36 0.18
N SER A 8 -19.28 -2.73 -1.10
CA SER A 8 -19.72 -4.06 -1.51
C SER A 8 -18.70 -5.13 -1.06
N GLN A 9 -19.13 -6.40 -1.03
CA GLN A 9 -18.24 -7.50 -0.68
C GLN A 9 -17.00 -7.55 -1.58
N ILE A 10 -17.18 -7.29 -2.88
CA ILE A 10 -16.11 -7.25 -3.87
C ILE A 10 -15.11 -6.12 -3.58
N GLU A 11 -15.61 -4.91 -3.30
CA GLU A 11 -14.76 -3.76 -2.96
C GLU A 11 -13.98 -4.04 -1.65
N SER A 12 -14.59 -4.72 -0.69
CA SER A 12 -13.91 -5.13 0.55
C SER A 12 -12.83 -6.19 0.30
N ASP A 13 -13.07 -7.16 -0.57
CA ASP A 13 -12.11 -8.21 -0.90
C ASP A 13 -10.92 -7.64 -1.69
N ASN A 14 -11.19 -6.71 -2.61
CA ASN A 14 -10.16 -5.97 -3.34
C ASN A 14 -9.31 -5.12 -2.38
N TRP A 15 -9.95 -4.37 -1.48
CA TRP A 15 -9.24 -3.59 -0.47
C TRP A 15 -8.35 -4.46 0.41
N ASN A 16 -8.83 -5.60 0.89
CA ASN A 16 -8.00 -6.50 1.71
C ASN A 16 -6.75 -6.97 0.97
N LYS A 17 -6.88 -7.39 -0.30
CA LYS A 17 -5.73 -7.80 -1.12
C LYS A 17 -4.73 -6.66 -1.33
N SER A 18 -5.26 -5.48 -1.64
CA SER A 18 -4.47 -4.28 -1.88
C SER A 18 -3.78 -3.75 -0.63
N ALA A 19 -4.46 -3.76 0.52
CA ALA A 19 -3.89 -3.38 1.82
C ALA A 19 -2.77 -4.34 2.22
N VAL A 20 -2.95 -5.65 2.02
CA VAL A 20 -1.90 -6.65 2.26
C VAL A 20 -0.68 -6.39 1.37
N LEU A 21 -0.90 -6.13 0.07
CA LEU A 21 0.18 -5.82 -0.87
C LEU A 21 0.94 -4.54 -0.49
N GLY A 22 0.22 -3.47 -0.15
CA GLY A 22 0.82 -2.22 0.30
C GLY A 22 1.60 -2.36 1.60
N PHE A 23 1.09 -3.14 2.55
CA PHE A 23 1.79 -3.46 3.80
C PHE A 23 3.10 -4.21 3.55
N TYR A 24 3.09 -5.25 2.70
CA TYR A 24 4.32 -5.96 2.36
C TYR A 24 5.31 -5.10 1.58
N THR A 25 4.83 -4.17 0.74
CA THR A 25 5.70 -3.19 0.08
C THR A 25 6.38 -2.28 1.10
N TYR A 26 5.63 -1.76 2.07
CA TYR A 26 6.17 -0.97 3.17
C TYR A 26 7.22 -1.74 3.97
N MET A 27 6.90 -2.97 4.39
CA MET A 27 7.80 -3.83 5.15
C MET A 27 9.09 -4.13 4.39
N LEU A 28 9.01 -4.38 3.08
CA LEU A 28 10.17 -4.64 2.25
C LEU A 28 11.08 -3.41 2.13
N LEU A 29 10.49 -2.24 1.88
CA LEU A 29 11.25 -0.98 1.80
C LEU A 29 11.90 -0.63 3.14
N LEU A 30 11.18 -0.82 4.24
CA LEU A 30 11.70 -0.63 5.59
C LEU A 30 12.86 -1.59 5.89
N PHE A 31 12.72 -2.86 5.49
CA PHE A 31 13.78 -3.86 5.65
C PHE A 31 15.04 -3.47 4.88
N ILE A 32 14.90 -3.01 3.64
CA ILE A 32 16.02 -2.55 2.81
C ILE A 32 16.69 -1.32 3.46
N ASP A 33 15.90 -0.32 3.86
CA ASP A 33 16.42 0.90 4.47
C ASP A 33 17.16 0.63 5.78
N GLN A 34 16.59 -0.22 6.64
CA GLN A 34 17.20 -0.60 7.91
C GLN A 34 18.50 -1.40 7.70
N THR A 35 18.50 -2.32 6.73
CA THR A 35 19.71 -3.08 6.38
C THR A 35 20.82 -2.15 5.89
N TYR A 36 20.47 -1.16 5.06
CA TYR A 36 21.40 -0.16 4.56
C TYR A 36 21.96 0.70 5.70
N ASN A 37 21.11 1.14 6.63
CA ASN A 37 21.54 1.89 7.80
C ASN A 37 22.56 1.13 8.66
N LEU A 38 22.34 -0.17 8.88
CA LEU A 38 23.27 -1.01 9.65
C LEU A 38 24.64 -1.16 8.97
N LEU A 39 24.69 -1.18 7.64
CA LEU A 39 25.92 -1.38 6.88
C LEU A 39 26.69 -0.07 6.62
N PHE A 40 25.99 1.04 6.46
CA PHE A 40 26.56 2.30 5.95
C PHE A 40 26.32 3.51 6.87
N ALA A 41 25.75 3.31 8.06
CA ALA A 41 25.44 4.35 9.05
C ALA A 41 24.65 5.55 8.48
N SER A 42 23.85 5.31 7.44
CA SER A 42 23.06 6.31 6.73
C SER A 42 21.75 5.70 6.24
N ASN A 43 20.72 6.51 6.04
CA ASN A 43 19.43 6.02 5.51
C ASN A 43 19.44 6.05 3.99
N LEU A 44 18.88 5.02 3.37
CA LEU A 44 18.75 4.94 1.91
C LEU A 44 17.52 5.72 1.43
N PHE A 45 16.42 5.61 2.18
CA PHE A 45 15.17 6.28 1.91
C PHE A 45 14.77 7.16 3.10
N SER A 46 13.99 8.21 2.86
CA SER A 46 13.33 8.91 3.96
C SER A 46 12.14 8.09 4.46
N SER A 47 11.84 8.16 5.76
CA SER A 47 10.67 7.47 6.34
C SER A 47 9.36 7.87 5.65
N SER A 48 9.26 9.12 5.19
CA SER A 48 8.14 9.60 4.39
C SER A 48 8.00 8.86 3.06
N VAL A 49 9.10 8.60 2.35
CA VAL A 49 9.08 7.87 1.07
C VAL A 49 8.60 6.44 1.28
N ILE A 50 9.13 5.74 2.30
CA ILE A 50 8.74 4.37 2.62
C ILE A 50 7.23 4.30 2.94
N PHE A 51 6.75 5.22 3.77
CA PHE A 51 5.35 5.32 4.14
C PHE A 51 4.44 5.57 2.94
N TRP A 52 4.74 6.61 2.15
CA TRP A 52 3.94 6.96 0.99
C TRP A 52 3.97 5.90 -0.11
N ALA A 53 5.09 5.19 -0.30
CA ALA A 53 5.19 4.10 -1.25
C ALA A 53 4.21 2.96 -0.90
N GLY A 54 4.15 2.54 0.38
CA GLY A 54 3.19 1.53 0.83
C GLY A 54 1.73 1.94 0.61
N LEU A 55 1.40 3.21 0.91
CA LEU A 55 0.06 3.76 0.68
C LEU A 55 -0.29 3.85 -0.81
N ILE A 56 0.63 4.34 -1.64
CA ILE A 56 0.42 4.44 -3.09
C ILE A 56 0.19 3.06 -3.69
N VAL A 57 0.90 2.03 -3.24
CA VAL A 57 0.66 0.66 -3.69
C VAL A 57 -0.70 0.15 -3.21
N ALA A 58 -1.06 0.35 -1.94
CA ALA A 58 -2.37 -0.08 -1.43
C ALA A 58 -3.52 0.59 -2.19
N PHE A 59 -3.57 1.93 -2.19
CA PHE A 59 -4.66 2.67 -2.84
C PHE A 59 -4.63 2.55 -4.37
N GLY A 60 -3.44 2.55 -4.96
CA GLY A 60 -3.28 2.42 -6.41
C GLY A 60 -3.77 1.05 -6.91
N THR A 61 -3.41 -0.04 -6.22
CA THR A 61 -3.91 -1.37 -6.61
C THR A 61 -5.39 -1.54 -6.34
N ASP A 62 -5.92 -1.02 -5.23
CA ASP A 62 -7.36 -1.08 -4.94
C ASP A 62 -8.15 -0.35 -6.03
N PHE A 63 -7.69 0.84 -6.43
CA PHE A 63 -8.29 1.61 -7.51
C PHE A 63 -8.29 0.83 -8.83
N ILE A 64 -7.16 0.22 -9.21
CA ILE A 64 -7.05 -0.58 -10.45
C ILE A 64 -7.98 -1.80 -10.41
N LEU A 65 -8.01 -2.53 -9.29
CA LEU A 65 -8.87 -3.70 -9.12
C LEU A 65 -10.35 -3.32 -9.20
N ASN A 66 -10.76 -2.27 -8.49
CA ASN A 66 -12.14 -1.80 -8.50
C ASN A 66 -12.58 -1.27 -9.87
N LEU A 67 -11.68 -0.62 -10.64
CA LEU A 67 -11.96 -0.25 -12.03
C LEU A 67 -12.11 -1.48 -12.94
N THR A 68 -11.27 -2.50 -12.75
CA THR A 68 -11.29 -3.72 -13.56
C THR A 68 -12.55 -4.53 -13.26
N THR A 69 -12.97 -4.63 -12.00
CA THR A 69 -14.19 -5.36 -11.63
C THR A 69 -15.45 -4.65 -12.09
N LYS A 70 -15.48 -3.32 -12.12
CA LYS A 70 -16.63 -2.56 -12.67
C LYS A 70 -16.78 -2.66 -14.20
N ARG A 71 -15.70 -2.99 -14.91
CA ARG A 71 -15.70 -3.19 -16.37
C ARG A 71 -16.11 -4.60 -16.78
N LYS A 72 -16.10 -5.56 -15.86
CA LYS A 72 -16.60 -6.92 -16.06
C LYS A 72 -18.09 -7.00 -15.76
#